data_AF-A0A2M7A4V9-F1
#
_entry.id   AF-A0A2M7A4V9-F1
#
_cell.length_a   1.000
_cell.length_b   1.000
_cell.length_c   1.000
_cell.angle_alpha   90.00
_cell.angle_beta   90.00
_cell.angle_gamma   90.00
#
_symmetry.space_group_name_H-M   'P 1'
#
loop_
_entity.id
_entity.type
_entity.pdbx_description
1 polymer ?
#
loop_
_entity_poly.entity_id
_entity_poly.type
_entity_poly.pdbx_seq_one_letter_code
_entity_poly.pdbx_strand_id
1 'polypeptide(L)'
;MPKLTLDRWERQFCEEALSDNVKLFRDHLKMLEIDADPREMLAGTVIAVTVGCSYYKIDGRPLAPLLEMQTYDPAKAPEDVKYVFTFVSYKGLARILLPSNIGMIDLADLLMCPLTSYHRIWVTRTDEGFLSDDDLVHLEREITYDLRFDYSEKELDLGFDGSYGDRLWVGVCENDEDDEDVE
;
A
#
# COMPACT_ATOMS: atom_id res chain seq x y z
N MET A 1 22.55 -14.90 -10.30
CA MET A 1 21.17 -14.75 -10.83
C MET A 1 21.11 -13.44 -11.61
N PRO A 2 20.34 -13.33 -12.71
CA PRO A 2 20.20 -12.05 -13.41
C PRO A 2 19.51 -11.03 -12.49
N LYS A 3 19.98 -9.78 -12.50
CA LYS A 3 19.42 -8.68 -11.71
C LYS A 3 17.90 -8.55 -11.98
N LEU A 4 17.10 -8.43 -10.94
CA LEU A 4 15.67 -8.18 -11.08
C LEU A 4 15.47 -6.76 -11.64
N THR A 5 14.67 -6.65 -12.70
CA THR A 5 14.29 -5.39 -13.34
C THR A 5 12.78 -5.20 -13.20
N LEU A 6 12.30 -3.97 -13.31
CA LEU A 6 10.87 -3.67 -13.24
C LEU A 6 10.09 -4.47 -14.31
N ASP A 7 10.52 -4.45 -15.57
CA ASP A 7 9.87 -5.21 -16.66
C ASP A 7 9.80 -6.71 -16.38
N ARG A 8 10.87 -7.26 -15.79
CA ARG A 8 10.90 -8.69 -15.44
C ARG A 8 9.96 -8.99 -14.29
N TRP A 9 9.97 -8.14 -13.27
CA TRP A 9 9.07 -8.24 -12.12
C TRP A 9 7.61 -8.16 -12.57
N GLU A 10 7.23 -7.15 -13.34
CA GLU A 10 5.85 -6.93 -13.80
C GLU A 10 5.34 -8.14 -14.57
N ARG A 11 6.13 -8.64 -15.53
CA ARG A 11 5.77 -9.82 -16.30
C ARG A 11 5.55 -11.04 -15.39
N GLN A 12 6.45 -11.30 -14.45
CA GLN A 12 6.32 -12.44 -13.53
C GLN A 12 5.10 -12.30 -12.62
N PHE A 13 4.91 -11.11 -12.03
CA PHE A 13 3.77 -10.80 -11.18
C PHE A 13 2.44 -11.01 -11.91
N CYS A 14 2.32 -10.49 -13.14
CA CYS A 14 1.15 -10.65 -13.98
C CYS A 14 0.94 -12.10 -14.43
N GLU A 15 1.99 -12.81 -14.83
CA GLU A 15 1.90 -14.23 -15.21
C GLU A 15 1.39 -15.08 -14.04
N GLU A 16 1.92 -14.88 -12.83
CA GLU A 16 1.45 -15.56 -11.62
C GLU A 16 -0.01 -15.23 -11.33
N ALA A 17 -0.38 -13.93 -11.33
CA ALA A 17 -1.74 -13.49 -11.06
C ALA A 17 -2.76 -14.05 -12.05
N LEU A 18 -2.41 -14.07 -13.34
CA LEU A 18 -3.28 -14.61 -14.39
C LEU A 18 -3.35 -16.14 -14.35
N SER A 19 -2.27 -16.82 -13.96
CA SER A 19 -2.24 -18.28 -13.84
C SER A 19 -3.18 -18.79 -12.72
N ASP A 20 -3.35 -18.01 -11.66
CA ASP A 20 -4.29 -18.27 -10.57
C ASP A 20 -5.68 -17.65 -10.83
N ASN A 21 -5.91 -17.10 -12.04
CA ASN A 21 -7.13 -16.38 -12.40
C ASN A 21 -7.53 -15.32 -11.35
N VAL A 22 -6.52 -14.59 -10.86
CA VAL A 22 -6.59 -13.55 -9.83
C VAL A 22 -7.31 -13.97 -8.55
N LYS A 23 -7.27 -15.26 -8.18
CA LYS A 23 -7.98 -15.79 -7.01
C LYS A 23 -7.44 -15.22 -5.70
N LEU A 24 -6.12 -15.11 -5.50
CA LEU A 24 -5.59 -14.50 -4.25
C LEU A 24 -6.07 -13.05 -4.04
N PHE A 25 -6.15 -12.25 -5.11
CA PHE A 25 -6.72 -10.89 -5.00
C PHE A 25 -8.22 -10.92 -4.70
N ARG A 26 -8.97 -11.84 -5.32
CA ARG A 26 -10.40 -12.00 -5.03
C ARG A 26 -10.65 -12.36 -3.57
N ASP A 27 -9.87 -13.28 -3.02
CA ASP A 27 -9.99 -13.72 -1.63
C ASP A 27 -9.60 -12.57 -0.68
N HIS A 28 -8.54 -11.84 -1.00
CA HIS A 28 -8.10 -10.65 -0.25
C HIS A 28 -9.16 -9.53 -0.24
N LEU A 29 -9.76 -9.21 -1.39
CA LEU A 29 -10.84 -8.22 -1.48
C LEU A 29 -12.08 -8.64 -0.69
N LYS A 30 -12.42 -9.93 -0.75
CA LYS A 30 -13.53 -10.49 0.02
C LYS A 30 -13.27 -10.39 1.53
N MET A 31 -12.04 -10.66 1.97
CA MET A 31 -11.64 -10.51 3.37
C MET A 31 -11.79 -9.05 3.84
N LEU A 32 -11.40 -8.09 3.00
CA LEU A 32 -11.53 -6.65 3.28
C LEU A 32 -12.95 -6.10 3.06
N GLU A 33 -13.91 -6.94 2.66
CA GLU A 33 -15.28 -6.55 2.34
C GLU A 33 -15.37 -5.45 1.24
N ILE A 34 -14.42 -5.49 0.30
CA ILE A 34 -14.38 -4.58 -0.85
C ILE A 34 -15.01 -5.28 -2.07
N ASP A 35 -16.09 -4.70 -2.58
CA ASP A 35 -16.73 -5.13 -3.83
C ASP A 35 -16.07 -4.46 -5.03
N ALA A 36 -15.04 -5.11 -5.59
CA ALA A 36 -14.31 -4.63 -6.76
C ALA A 36 -13.82 -5.78 -7.63
N ASP A 37 -13.47 -5.49 -8.89
CA ASP A 37 -12.86 -6.49 -9.77
C ASP A 37 -11.40 -6.77 -9.32
N PRO A 38 -11.02 -8.01 -8.97
CA PRO A 38 -9.63 -8.34 -8.63
C PRO A 38 -8.61 -8.02 -9.73
N ARG A 39 -9.04 -7.82 -10.98
CA ARG A 39 -8.17 -7.34 -12.07
C ARG A 39 -7.82 -5.86 -11.95
N GLU A 40 -8.68 -5.05 -11.34
CA GLU A 40 -8.37 -3.65 -11.04
C GLU A 40 -7.26 -3.58 -9.98
N MET A 41 -7.31 -4.45 -8.97
CA MET A 41 -6.23 -4.57 -7.98
C MET A 41 -4.90 -5.00 -8.62
N LEU A 42 -4.93 -5.92 -9.60
CA LEU A 42 -3.73 -6.29 -10.36
C LEU A 42 -3.14 -5.08 -11.09
N ALA A 43 -3.98 -4.37 -11.87
CA ALA A 43 -3.54 -3.21 -12.64
C ALA A 43 -3.00 -2.08 -11.73
N GLY A 44 -3.74 -1.74 -10.66
CA GLY A 44 -3.32 -0.70 -9.73
C GLY A 44 -2.08 -1.07 -8.93
N THR A 45 -1.88 -2.35 -8.60
CA THR A 45 -0.64 -2.82 -7.96
C THR A 45 0.58 -2.61 -8.86
N VAL A 46 0.49 -2.95 -10.15
CA VAL A 46 1.58 -2.69 -11.11
C VAL A 46 1.91 -1.21 -11.19
N ILE A 47 0.89 -0.35 -11.23
CA ILE A 47 1.05 1.11 -11.23
C ILE A 47 1.75 1.58 -9.95
N ALA A 48 1.25 1.16 -8.78
CA ALA A 48 1.78 1.61 -7.50
C ALA A 48 3.24 1.20 -7.28
N VAL A 49 3.61 -0.03 -7.63
CA VAL A 49 5.00 -0.49 -7.56
C VAL A 49 5.88 0.26 -8.57
N THR A 50 5.37 0.56 -9.76
CA THR A 50 6.09 1.37 -10.77
C THR A 50 6.35 2.79 -10.28
N VAL A 51 5.36 3.42 -9.63
CA VAL A 51 5.49 4.74 -9.02
C VAL A 51 6.51 4.69 -7.88
N GLY A 52 6.40 3.73 -6.95
CA GLY A 52 7.38 3.54 -5.88
C GLY A 52 8.80 3.33 -6.40
N CYS A 53 8.97 2.57 -7.50
CA CYS A 53 10.27 2.43 -8.17
C CYS A 53 10.79 3.74 -8.77
N SER A 54 9.91 4.64 -9.21
CA SER A 54 10.31 5.95 -9.74
C SER A 54 10.89 6.81 -8.62
N TYR A 55 10.25 6.88 -7.47
CA TYR A 55 10.75 7.59 -6.30
C TYR A 55 12.06 6.99 -5.76
N TYR A 56 12.16 5.66 -5.68
CA TYR A 56 13.42 4.99 -5.34
C TYR A 56 14.59 5.37 -6.25
N LYS A 57 14.33 5.49 -7.55
CA LYS A 57 15.34 5.91 -8.53
C LYS A 57 15.75 7.36 -8.32
N ILE A 58 14.79 8.25 -8.02
CA ILE A 58 15.06 9.67 -7.72
C ILE A 58 15.99 9.78 -6.51
N ASP A 59 15.76 8.97 -5.48
CA ASP A 59 16.60 8.87 -4.28
C ASP A 59 17.95 8.16 -4.50
N GLY A 60 18.21 7.63 -5.69
CA GLY A 60 19.42 6.86 -5.99
C GLY A 60 19.49 5.48 -5.32
N ARG A 61 18.34 4.95 -4.85
CA ARG A 61 18.25 3.63 -4.22
C ARG A 61 18.20 2.50 -5.25
N PRO A 62 18.75 1.31 -4.95
CA PRO A 62 18.60 0.15 -5.83
C PRO A 62 17.14 -0.35 -5.81
N LEU A 63 16.62 -0.71 -6.99
CA LEU A 63 15.24 -1.21 -7.11
C LEU A 63 15.04 -2.65 -6.66
N ALA A 64 16.07 -3.48 -6.72
CA ALA A 64 15.93 -4.92 -6.49
C ALA A 64 15.32 -5.24 -5.12
N PRO A 65 15.73 -4.61 -4.00
CA PRO A 65 15.10 -4.83 -2.70
C PRO A 65 13.59 -4.56 -2.69
N LEU A 66 13.15 -3.44 -3.27
CA LEU A 66 11.73 -3.11 -3.35
C LEU A 66 10.97 -4.15 -4.17
N LEU A 67 11.47 -4.49 -5.37
CA LEU A 67 10.83 -5.43 -6.29
C LEU A 67 10.78 -6.88 -5.75
N GLU A 68 11.80 -7.31 -5.00
CA GLU A 68 11.87 -8.65 -4.41
C GLU A 68 10.77 -8.87 -3.36
N MET A 69 10.30 -7.81 -2.70
CA MET A 69 9.20 -7.88 -1.73
C MET A 69 7.84 -8.00 -2.40
N GLN A 70 7.67 -7.46 -3.61
CA GLN A 70 6.35 -7.35 -4.24
C GLN A 70 5.95 -8.64 -4.95
N THR A 71 5.59 -9.68 -4.20
CA THR A 71 5.12 -10.96 -4.76
C THR A 71 3.60 -10.97 -4.98
N TYR A 72 3.13 -11.72 -5.98
CA TYR A 72 1.69 -11.93 -6.18
C TYR A 72 1.07 -12.73 -5.04
N ASP A 73 1.77 -13.78 -4.61
CA ASP A 73 1.44 -14.57 -3.43
C ASP A 73 2.22 -14.02 -2.22
N PRO A 74 1.56 -13.38 -1.22
CA PRO A 74 2.23 -12.85 -0.04
C PRO A 74 3.03 -13.92 0.74
N ALA A 75 2.62 -15.19 0.69
CA ALA A 75 3.34 -16.28 1.36
C ALA A 75 4.71 -16.59 0.73
N LYS A 76 4.99 -16.06 -0.47
CA LYS A 76 6.30 -16.15 -1.15
C LYS A 76 7.19 -14.93 -0.93
N ALA A 77 6.69 -13.90 -0.25
CA ALA A 77 7.49 -12.72 0.05
C ALA A 77 8.69 -13.08 0.96
N PRO A 78 9.78 -12.30 0.94
CA PRO A 78 10.87 -12.43 1.91
C PRO A 78 10.37 -12.42 3.37
N GLU A 79 11.07 -13.11 4.26
CA GLU A 79 10.66 -13.31 5.66
C GLU A 79 10.48 -12.01 6.46
N ASP A 80 11.15 -10.93 6.07
CA ASP A 80 11.06 -9.62 6.71
C ASP A 80 9.83 -8.81 6.27
N VAL A 81 9.13 -9.23 5.21
CA VAL A 81 7.89 -8.63 4.72
C VAL A 81 6.73 -9.06 5.62
N LYS A 82 6.18 -8.10 6.36
CA LYS A 82 5.21 -8.35 7.43
C LYS A 82 3.80 -7.89 7.09
N TYR A 83 3.66 -6.81 6.33
CA TYR A 83 2.38 -6.15 6.12
C TYR A 83 1.98 -6.12 4.65
N VAL A 84 0.67 -6.18 4.44
CA VAL A 84 0.00 -5.98 3.17
C VAL A 84 -0.78 -4.67 3.26
N PHE A 85 -0.31 -3.65 2.57
CA PHE A 85 -0.99 -2.36 2.44
C PHE A 85 -1.89 -2.39 1.21
N THR A 86 -3.17 -2.16 1.40
CA THR A 86 -4.17 -2.07 0.32
C THR A 86 -4.68 -0.65 0.23
N PHE A 87 -4.25 0.06 -0.81
CA PHE A 87 -4.64 1.42 -1.09
C PHE A 87 -5.97 1.44 -1.83
N VAL A 88 -6.88 2.27 -1.35
CA VAL A 88 -8.20 2.49 -1.95
C VAL A 88 -8.27 3.92 -2.43
N SER A 89 -8.51 4.06 -3.73
CA SER A 89 -8.66 5.35 -4.41
C SER A 89 -9.96 5.41 -5.18
N TYR A 90 -10.33 6.60 -5.65
CA TYR A 90 -11.43 6.75 -6.61
C TYR A 90 -11.12 6.14 -7.99
N LYS A 91 -9.85 5.85 -8.28
CA LYS A 91 -9.37 5.35 -9.58
C LYS A 91 -9.09 3.85 -9.59
N GLY A 92 -9.20 3.19 -8.44
CA GLY A 92 -8.94 1.76 -8.30
C GLY A 92 -8.23 1.40 -7.00
N LEU A 93 -7.66 0.20 -7.01
CA LEU A 93 -7.08 -0.46 -5.85
C LEU A 93 -5.65 -0.87 -6.13
N ALA A 94 -4.78 -0.78 -5.13
CA ALA A 94 -3.41 -1.26 -5.24
C ALA A 94 -3.00 -1.99 -3.96
N ARG A 95 -2.11 -2.97 -4.09
CA ARG A 95 -1.54 -3.69 -2.96
C ARG A 95 -0.02 -3.55 -2.96
N ILE A 96 0.57 -3.10 -1.87
CA ILE A 96 2.02 -3.09 -1.66
C ILE A 96 2.36 -3.94 -0.44
N LEU A 97 3.40 -4.76 -0.56
CA LEU A 97 3.94 -5.55 0.52
C LEU A 97 5.11 -4.80 1.19
N LEU A 98 5.08 -4.69 2.51
CA LEU A 98 6.06 -3.92 3.27
C LEU A 98 6.64 -4.72 4.43
N PRO A 99 7.91 -4.47 4.78
CA PRO A 99 8.48 -4.99 6.01
C PRO A 99 7.90 -4.25 7.23
N SER A 100 8.32 -4.65 8.44
CA SER A 100 7.88 -3.96 9.66
C SER A 100 8.20 -2.47 9.62
N ASN A 101 9.38 -2.11 9.10
CA ASN A 101 9.73 -0.72 8.80
C ASN A 101 9.11 -0.32 7.45
N ILE A 102 7.97 0.39 7.51
CA ILE A 102 7.19 0.71 6.31
C ILE A 102 7.80 1.83 5.44
N GLY A 103 8.85 2.52 5.90
CA GLY A 103 9.57 3.57 5.13
C GLY A 103 10.32 3.08 3.88
N MET A 104 10.01 1.85 3.47
CA MET A 104 10.33 1.28 2.18
C MET A 104 9.49 1.88 1.05
N ILE A 105 8.36 2.49 1.34
CA ILE A 105 7.65 3.38 0.42
C ILE A 105 7.39 4.70 1.12
N ASP A 106 7.24 5.77 0.35
CA ASP A 106 6.82 7.07 0.85
C ASP A 106 5.30 7.19 0.57
N LEU A 107 4.51 7.23 1.65
CA LEU A 107 3.04 7.28 1.57
C LEU A 107 2.57 8.66 1.12
N ALA A 108 3.30 9.72 1.45
CA ALA A 108 3.00 11.09 1.03
C ALA A 108 3.19 11.26 -0.49
N ASP A 109 4.28 10.73 -1.04
CA ASP A 109 4.54 10.69 -2.48
C ASP A 109 3.45 9.91 -3.24
N LEU A 110 3.02 8.77 -2.69
CA LEU A 110 1.93 7.98 -3.28
C LEU A 110 0.59 8.72 -3.21
N LEU A 111 0.35 9.50 -2.16
CA LEU A 111 -0.86 10.31 -1.99
C LEU A 111 -0.91 11.45 -3.03
N MET A 112 0.20 12.15 -3.23
CA MET A 112 0.33 13.23 -4.22
C MET A 112 0.24 12.75 -5.67
N CYS A 113 0.69 11.52 -5.96
CA CYS A 113 0.73 11.03 -7.33
C CYS A 113 -0.68 10.73 -7.85
N PRO A 114 -1.16 11.37 -8.94
CA PRO A 114 -2.54 11.17 -9.41
C PRO A 114 -2.89 9.74 -9.85
N LEU A 115 -1.88 8.90 -10.08
CA LEU A 115 -2.05 7.50 -10.48
C LEU A 115 -2.24 6.56 -9.27
N THR A 116 -1.86 7.01 -8.06
CA THR A 116 -1.88 6.20 -6.84
C THR A 116 -2.56 6.88 -5.65
N SER A 117 -2.94 8.15 -5.79
CA SER A 117 -3.63 8.95 -4.78
C SER A 117 -4.79 8.17 -4.17
N TYR A 118 -4.84 8.10 -2.85
CA TYR A 118 -5.73 7.24 -2.09
C TYR A 118 -6.40 8.04 -0.97
N HIS A 119 -7.57 7.59 -0.52
CA HIS A 119 -8.27 8.18 0.64
C HIS A 119 -8.41 7.18 1.79
N ARG A 120 -7.91 5.96 1.58
CA ARG A 120 -7.99 4.89 2.56
C ARG A 120 -6.90 3.85 2.35
N ILE A 121 -6.38 3.32 3.44
CA ILE A 121 -5.48 2.18 3.47
C ILE A 121 -6.09 1.10 4.36
N TRP A 122 -6.08 -0.15 3.88
CA TRP A 122 -6.20 -1.31 4.76
C TRP A 122 -4.83 -1.92 4.98
N VAL A 123 -4.50 -2.23 6.24
CA VAL A 123 -3.28 -2.95 6.59
C VAL A 123 -3.65 -4.30 7.18
N THR A 124 -3.06 -5.37 6.64
CA THR A 124 -3.19 -6.75 7.13
C THR A 124 -1.81 -7.38 7.24
N ARG A 125 -1.69 -8.53 7.90
CA ARG A 125 -0.41 -9.27 7.94
C ARG A 125 -0.25 -10.19 6.73
N THR A 126 0.98 -10.37 6.28
CA THR A 126 1.32 -11.31 5.18
C THR A 126 1.09 -12.77 5.55
N ASP A 127 1.14 -13.09 6.85
CA ASP A 127 0.91 -14.43 7.39
C ASP A 127 -0.58 -14.70 7.75
N GLU A 128 -1.49 -13.80 7.35
CA GLU A 128 -2.93 -13.88 7.67
C GLU A 128 -3.25 -13.90 9.18
N GLY A 129 -2.28 -13.52 10.03
CA GLY A 129 -2.45 -13.42 11.47
C GLY A 129 -3.18 -12.14 11.92
N PHE A 130 -3.54 -12.11 13.21
CA PHE A 130 -4.08 -10.92 13.86
C PHE A 130 -3.02 -9.83 14.03
N LEU A 131 -3.44 -8.56 13.93
CA LEU A 131 -2.64 -7.42 14.35
C LEU A 131 -2.68 -7.35 15.88
N SER A 132 -1.50 -7.45 16.50
CA SER A 132 -1.38 -7.23 17.94
C SER A 132 -1.53 -5.75 18.28
N ASP A 133 -1.78 -5.43 19.56
CA ASP A 133 -1.80 -4.04 20.03
C ASP A 133 -0.49 -3.31 19.70
N ASP A 134 0.65 -4.00 19.81
CA ASP A 134 1.96 -3.49 19.42
C ASP A 134 2.04 -3.20 17.91
N ASP A 135 1.43 -4.04 17.07
CA ASP A 135 1.35 -3.80 15.63
C ASP A 135 0.52 -2.54 15.33
N LEU A 136 -0.62 -2.36 16.00
CA LEU A 136 -1.49 -1.20 15.82
C LEU A 136 -0.80 0.10 16.21
N VAL A 137 -0.19 0.15 17.40
CA VAL A 137 0.56 1.32 17.88
C VAL A 137 1.74 1.63 16.95
N HIS A 138 2.43 0.60 16.47
CA HIS A 138 3.54 0.78 15.55
C HIS A 138 3.07 1.32 14.20
N LEU A 139 2.07 0.71 13.58
CA LEU A 139 1.53 1.12 12.28
C LEU A 139 0.98 2.54 12.33
N GLU A 140 0.22 2.89 13.37
CA GLU A 140 -0.30 4.25 13.56
C GLU A 140 0.85 5.27 13.61
N ARG A 141 1.91 4.96 14.38
CA ARG A 141 3.07 5.83 14.48
C ARG A 141 3.80 5.99 13.15
N GLU A 142 4.10 4.90 12.45
CA GLU A 142 4.88 4.99 11.21
C GLU A 142 4.09 5.64 10.08
N ILE A 143 2.80 5.33 9.93
CA ILE A 143 1.93 5.94 8.92
C ILE A 143 1.78 7.44 9.20
N THR A 144 1.56 7.80 10.47
CA THR A 144 1.50 9.21 10.88
C THR A 144 2.83 9.90 10.62
N TYR A 145 3.96 9.29 10.98
CA TYR A 145 5.28 9.90 10.80
C TYR A 145 5.58 10.20 9.33
N ASP A 146 5.27 9.26 8.44
CA ASP A 146 5.48 9.39 7.01
C ASP A 146 4.59 10.52 6.42
N LEU A 147 3.27 10.45 6.64
CA LEU A 147 2.35 11.47 6.13
C LEU A 147 2.57 12.86 6.75
N ARG A 148 2.93 12.94 8.04
CA ARG A 148 3.21 14.21 8.72
C ARG A 148 4.57 14.81 8.38
N PHE A 149 5.37 14.13 7.57
CA PHE A 149 6.58 14.73 7.02
C PHE A 149 6.23 15.86 6.04
N ASP A 150 5.23 15.64 5.18
CA ASP A 150 4.80 16.60 4.16
C ASP A 150 3.49 17.32 4.47
N TYR A 151 2.59 16.71 5.26
CA TYR A 151 1.25 17.25 5.52
C TYR A 151 1.04 17.62 6.98
N SER A 152 0.56 18.84 7.23
CA SER A 152 0.13 19.26 8.57
C SER A 152 -1.25 18.70 8.94
N GLU A 153 -1.60 18.77 10.23
CA GLU A 153 -2.96 18.45 10.71
C GLU A 153 -4.03 19.34 10.08
N LYS A 154 -3.66 20.50 9.52
CA LYS A 154 -4.61 21.36 8.82
C LYS A 154 -4.93 20.86 7.42
N GLU A 155 -4.00 20.18 6.75
CA GLU A 155 -4.15 19.73 5.37
C GLU A 155 -4.72 18.32 5.28
N LEU A 156 -4.47 17.48 6.29
CA LEU A 156 -4.81 16.07 6.24
C LEU A 156 -5.31 15.56 7.60
N ASP A 157 -6.51 14.99 7.62
CA ASP A 157 -7.07 14.27 8.75
C ASP A 157 -6.80 12.76 8.61
N LEU A 158 -6.32 12.15 9.70
CA LEU A 158 -6.01 10.72 9.77
C LEU A 158 -6.93 10.04 10.79
N GLY A 159 -7.60 8.97 10.38
CA GLY A 159 -8.43 8.13 11.25
C GLY A 159 -7.92 6.70 11.27
N PHE A 160 -7.81 6.09 12.46
CA PHE A 160 -7.35 4.71 12.63
C PHE A 160 -8.43 3.88 13.32
N ASP A 161 -8.76 2.71 12.75
CA ASP A 161 -9.70 1.76 13.34
C ASP A 161 -9.14 0.33 13.24
N GLY A 162 -8.62 -0.15 14.38
CA GLY A 162 -8.11 -1.50 14.57
C GLY A 162 -9.13 -2.48 15.16
N SER A 163 -10.41 -2.12 15.26
CA SER A 163 -11.42 -2.94 15.93
C SER A 163 -11.74 -4.28 15.24
N TYR A 164 -11.27 -4.46 14.01
CA TYR A 164 -11.43 -5.69 13.22
C TYR A 164 -10.51 -6.83 13.67
N GLY A 165 -9.43 -6.53 14.41
CA GLY A 165 -8.46 -7.50 14.94
C GLY A 165 -7.47 -8.03 13.90
N ASP A 166 -7.93 -8.49 12.74
CA ASP A 166 -7.08 -9.03 11.66
C ASP A 166 -6.60 -7.96 10.66
N ARG A 167 -7.16 -6.74 10.76
CA ARG A 167 -6.88 -5.63 9.87
C ARG A 167 -6.99 -4.28 10.58
N LEU A 168 -6.23 -3.33 10.09
CA LEU A 168 -6.30 -1.91 10.45
C LEU A 168 -6.89 -1.14 9.28
N TRP A 169 -7.93 -0.37 9.55
CA TRP A 169 -8.45 0.64 8.64
C TRP A 169 -7.76 1.98 8.92
N VAL A 170 -7.30 2.64 7.87
CA VAL A 170 -6.78 4.01 7.93
C VAL A 170 -7.56 4.88 6.95
N GLY A 171 -8.24 5.89 7.46
CA GLY A 171 -8.86 6.96 6.68
C GLY A 171 -7.88 8.11 6.49
N VAL A 172 -7.83 8.62 5.25
CA VAL A 172 -6.97 9.74 4.86
C VAL A 172 -7.84 10.74 4.13
N CYS A 173 -8.12 11.87 4.78
CA CYS A 173 -9.02 12.91 4.29
C CYS A 173 -8.26 14.22 4.12
N GLU A 174 -8.25 14.78 2.91
CA GLU A 174 -7.78 16.14 2.69
C GLU A 174 -8.80 17.12 3.29
N ASN A 175 -8.30 18.14 3.98
CA ASN A 175 -9.12 19.21 4.52
C ASN A 175 -9.16 20.34 3.48
N ASP A 176 -10.34 20.63 2.96
CA ASP A 176 -10.53 21.80 2.11
C ASP A 176 -10.40 23.07 2.98
N GLU A 177 -9.39 23.91 2.75
CA GLU A 177 -9.32 25.28 3.31
C GLU A 177 -10.35 26.19 2.61
N ASP A 178 -11.62 25.80 2.59
CA ASP A 178 -12.73 26.64 2.14
C ASP A 178 -13.64 26.91 3.35
N ASP A 179 -13.24 27.86 4.19
CA ASP A 179 -14.10 28.79 4.95
C ASP A 179 -13.25 29.54 6.02
N GLU A 180 -12.28 30.36 5.60
CA GLU A 180 -11.89 31.52 6.41
C GLU A 180 -12.69 32.74 5.90
N ASP A 181 -13.73 33.03 6.67
CA ASP A 181 -14.63 34.18 6.66
C ASP A 181 -14.10 35.43 5.94
N VAL A 182 -14.81 35.83 4.87
CA VAL A 182 -14.78 37.20 4.37
C VAL A 182 -15.54 38.08 5.37
N GLU A 183 -14.85 38.66 6.35
CA GLU A 183 -15.35 39.80 7.15
C GLU A 183 -15.41 41.11 6.35
#